data_AF-A0AAN6F6P6-F1
#
_entry.id   AF-A0AAN6F6P6-F1
#
_cell.length_a   1.000
_cell.length_b   1.000
_cell.length_c   1.000
_cell.angle_alpha   90.00
_cell.angle_beta   90.00
_cell.angle_gamma   90.00
#
_symmetry.space_group_name_H-M   'P 1'
#
loop_
_entity.id
_entity.type
_entity.pdbx_description
1 polymer ?
#
loop_
_entity_poly.entity_id
_entity_poly.type
_entity_poly.pdbx_seq_one_letter_code
_entity_poly.pdbx_strand_id
1 'polypeptide(L)'
;MSSQEWASQLRLQDNSVLEKVLETLQVMQKAEPNRFRSSKLKIQKKGQHDQSRIKNFTSHSGPDLMTRAVLEGNAVKWMQNPLAFWSHPGQYLENASSISPPARLVEAYISAHCDDASSRMVQRIACIVLVEIRDWMGRPAIDDITDSVHVAQIVNVPEVDIKKIVVNMIDWGHRYKNLEKDLGRGICLSLGIDLSES
;
A
#
# COMPACT_ATOMS: atom_id res chain seq x y z
N MET A 1 -8.86 10.67 40.78
CA MET A 1 -7.63 10.02 40.28
C MET A 1 -7.23 10.65 38.97
N SER A 2 -5.98 11.04 38.84
CA SER A 2 -5.44 11.59 37.60
C SER A 2 -5.16 10.49 36.57
N SER A 3 -5.08 10.85 35.28
CA SER A 3 -4.70 9.90 34.22
C SER A 3 -3.32 9.27 34.45
N GLN A 4 -2.41 9.96 35.15
CA GLN A 4 -1.08 9.44 35.50
C GLN A 4 -1.14 8.38 36.61
N GLU A 5 -2.03 8.54 37.59
CA GLU A 5 -2.24 7.53 38.64
C GLU A 5 -2.83 6.24 38.06
N TRP A 6 -3.79 6.37 37.16
CA TRP A 6 -4.35 5.24 36.41
C TRP A 6 -3.29 4.51 35.58
N ALA A 7 -2.46 5.24 34.83
CA ALA A 7 -1.39 4.65 34.03
C ALA A 7 -0.35 3.91 34.89
N SER A 8 -0.02 4.45 36.07
CA SER A 8 0.95 3.85 36.98
C SER A 8 0.41 2.59 37.65
N GLN A 9 -0.88 2.56 38.01
CA GLN A 9 -1.54 1.35 38.53
C GLN A 9 -1.68 0.28 37.45
N LEU A 10 -2.00 0.66 36.21
CA LEU A 10 -2.10 -0.29 35.10
C LEU A 10 -0.75 -0.96 34.75
N ARG A 11 0.37 -0.26 34.94
CA ARG A 11 1.72 -0.82 34.73
C ARG A 11 2.12 -1.87 35.77
N LEU A 12 1.50 -1.84 36.95
CA LEU A 12 1.76 -2.79 38.04
C LEU A 12 0.82 -3.99 38.02
N GLN A 13 -0.20 -3.99 37.15
CA GLN A 13 -1.14 -5.10 37.04
C GLN A 13 -0.62 -6.17 36.09
N ASP A 14 -0.95 -7.42 36.42
CA ASP A 14 -0.76 -8.58 35.56
C ASP A 14 -1.48 -8.35 34.21
N ASN A 15 -0.82 -8.69 33.10
CA ASN A 15 -1.35 -8.58 31.74
C ASN A 15 -2.73 -9.25 31.61
N SER A 16 -2.98 -10.30 32.39
CA SER A 16 -4.27 -10.99 32.44
C SER A 16 -5.45 -10.09 32.86
N VAL A 17 -5.20 -9.09 33.71
CA VAL A 17 -6.22 -8.13 34.16
C VAL A 17 -6.52 -7.13 33.05
N LEU A 18 -5.48 -6.63 32.38
CA LEU A 18 -5.64 -5.71 31.25
C LEU A 18 -6.44 -6.35 30.10
N GLU A 19 -6.17 -7.62 29.79
CA GLU A 19 -6.92 -8.36 28.77
C GLU A 19 -8.41 -8.46 29.12
N LYS A 20 -8.76 -8.77 30.38
CA LYS A 20 -10.16 -8.81 30.84
C LYS A 20 -10.85 -7.45 30.74
N VAL A 21 -10.14 -6.36 31.06
CA VAL A 21 -10.68 -5.00 30.93
C VAL A 21 -10.95 -4.68 29.46
N LEU A 22 -10.01 -4.99 28.57
CA LEU A 22 -10.16 -4.77 27.12
C LEU A 22 -11.32 -5.61 26.55
N GLU A 23 -11.48 -6.85 26.97
CA GLU A 23 -12.62 -7.68 26.56
C GLU A 23 -13.95 -7.10 27.05
N THR A 24 -14.01 -6.63 28.29
CA THR A 24 -15.22 -5.99 28.84
C THR A 24 -15.59 -4.74 28.06
N LEU A 25 -14.60 -3.87 27.80
CA LEU A 25 -14.82 -2.66 26.99
C LEU A 25 -15.24 -3.00 25.56
N GLN A 26 -14.71 -4.06 24.97
CA GLN A 26 -15.13 -4.51 23.64
C GLN A 26 -16.60 -4.96 23.63
N VAL A 27 -17.03 -5.72 24.65
CA VAL A 27 -18.43 -6.14 24.80
C VAL A 27 -19.34 -4.91 24.94
N MET A 28 -18.95 -3.96 25.78
CA MET A 28 -19.67 -2.68 25.93
C MET A 28 -19.72 -1.88 24.62
N GLN A 29 -18.63 -1.83 23.86
CA GLN A 29 -18.58 -1.12 22.58
C GLN A 29 -19.55 -1.72 21.55
N LYS A 30 -19.76 -3.04 21.56
CA LYS A 30 -20.72 -3.73 20.70
C LYS A 30 -22.16 -3.53 21.16
N ALA A 31 -22.41 -3.60 22.47
CA ALA A 31 -23.75 -3.46 23.04
C ALA A 31 -24.26 -2.02 23.01
N GLU A 32 -23.38 -1.03 23.22
CA GLU A 32 -23.73 0.38 23.41
C GLU A 32 -22.87 1.31 22.55
N PRO A 33 -22.94 1.24 21.21
CA PRO A 33 -22.05 1.98 20.31
C PRO A 33 -22.12 3.50 20.50
N ASN A 34 -23.26 4.04 20.94
CA ASN A 34 -23.44 5.47 21.20
C ASN A 34 -22.52 6.01 22.29
N ARG A 35 -22.17 5.21 23.31
CA ARG A 35 -21.23 5.63 24.37
C ARG A 35 -19.81 5.84 23.84
N PHE A 36 -19.46 5.17 22.76
CA PHE A 36 -18.13 5.20 22.16
C PHE A 36 -18.06 6.10 20.93
N ARG A 37 -19.16 6.77 20.56
CA ARG A 37 -19.23 7.59 19.33
C ARG A 37 -18.24 8.75 19.30
N SER A 38 -17.88 9.28 20.48
CA SER A 38 -16.86 10.34 20.63
C SER A 38 -15.42 9.81 20.68
N SER A 39 -15.22 8.50 20.84
CA SER A 39 -13.88 7.90 20.85
C SER A 39 -13.37 7.77 19.42
N LYS A 40 -12.17 8.32 19.16
CA LYS A 40 -11.43 8.08 17.90
C LYS A 40 -10.83 6.66 17.84
N LEU A 41 -10.77 5.97 18.97
CA LEU A 41 -10.15 4.65 19.09
C LEU A 41 -11.23 3.56 19.11
N LYS A 42 -10.98 2.47 18.38
CA LYS A 42 -11.78 1.24 18.36
C LYS A 42 -11.04 0.14 19.12
N ILE A 43 -11.74 -0.55 20.02
CA ILE A 43 -11.19 -1.66 20.78
C ILE A 43 -11.46 -2.95 19.98
N GLN A 44 -10.39 -3.59 19.53
CA GLN A 44 -10.45 -4.82 18.73
C GLN A 44 -9.67 -5.93 19.43
N LYS A 45 -10.09 -7.19 19.24
CA LYS A 45 -9.32 -8.34 19.71
C LYS A 45 -8.01 -8.40 18.93
N LYS A 46 -6.94 -8.86 19.60
CA LYS A 46 -5.67 -9.14 18.93
C LYS A 46 -5.92 -10.11 17.77
N GLY A 47 -5.47 -9.75 16.57
CA GLY A 47 -5.69 -10.53 15.35
C GLY A 47 -7.11 -10.45 14.75
N GLN A 48 -8.05 -9.68 15.33
CA GLN A 48 -9.40 -9.53 14.76
C GLN A 48 -9.37 -8.84 13.39
N HIS A 49 -8.46 -7.88 13.21
CA HIS A 49 -8.25 -7.23 11.92
C HIS A 49 -7.80 -8.24 10.87
N ASP A 50 -6.83 -9.09 11.21
CA ASP A 50 -6.33 -10.14 10.32
C ASP A 50 -7.41 -11.19 10.04
N GLN A 51 -8.18 -11.61 11.04
CA GLN A 51 -9.32 -12.51 10.82
C GLN A 51 -10.37 -11.90 9.90
N SER A 52 -10.64 -10.59 10.04
CA SER A 52 -11.59 -9.89 9.16
C SER A 52 -11.04 -9.78 7.74
N ARG A 53 -9.74 -9.51 7.59
CA ARG A 53 -9.05 -9.50 6.28
C ARG A 53 -9.06 -10.89 5.64
N ILE A 54 -8.70 -11.92 6.39
CA ILE A 54 -8.74 -13.32 5.93
C ILE A 54 -10.15 -13.69 5.52
N LYS A 55 -11.17 -13.33 6.31
CA LYS A 55 -12.57 -13.59 5.98
C LYS A 55 -12.99 -12.89 4.69
N ASN A 56 -12.67 -11.60 4.55
CA ASN A 56 -12.98 -10.84 3.35
C ASN A 56 -12.26 -11.42 2.12
N PHE A 57 -11.02 -11.89 2.30
CA PHE A 57 -10.22 -12.53 1.27
C PHE A 57 -10.78 -13.89 0.87
N THR A 58 -11.12 -14.76 1.83
CA THR A 58 -11.71 -16.08 1.56
C THR A 58 -13.12 -15.98 0.99
N SER A 59 -13.83 -14.88 1.25
CA SER A 59 -15.12 -14.59 0.63
C SER A 59 -15.02 -13.76 -0.65
N HIS A 60 -13.81 -13.37 -1.09
CA HIS A 60 -13.65 -12.60 -2.30
C HIS A 60 -13.87 -13.51 -3.52
N SER A 61 -14.91 -13.22 -4.30
CA SER A 61 -15.29 -13.96 -5.50
C SER A 61 -14.41 -13.68 -6.73
N GLY A 62 -13.32 -12.91 -6.54
CA GLY A 62 -12.47 -12.42 -7.61
C GLY A 62 -12.94 -11.09 -8.19
N PRO A 63 -12.27 -10.61 -9.26
CA PRO A 63 -12.63 -9.37 -9.93
C PRO A 63 -14.03 -9.46 -10.55
N ASP A 64 -14.73 -8.33 -10.61
CA ASP A 64 -16.00 -8.20 -11.32
C ASP A 64 -15.83 -8.49 -12.83
N LEU A 65 -16.95 -8.71 -13.52
CA LEU A 65 -16.96 -9.10 -14.94
C LEU A 65 -16.23 -8.10 -15.84
N MET A 66 -16.33 -6.79 -15.55
CA MET A 66 -15.69 -5.76 -16.36
C MET A 66 -14.18 -5.77 -16.14
N THR A 67 -13.74 -5.82 -14.88
CA THR A 67 -12.32 -5.94 -14.54
C THR A 67 -11.73 -7.21 -15.17
N ARG A 68 -12.43 -8.34 -15.10
CA ARG A 68 -12.00 -9.59 -15.73
C ARG A 68 -11.84 -9.47 -17.24
N ALA A 69 -12.82 -8.88 -17.93
CA ALA A 69 -12.75 -8.67 -19.38
C ALA A 69 -11.55 -7.80 -19.78
N VAL A 70 -11.24 -6.76 -19.01
CA VAL A 70 -10.06 -5.91 -19.25
C VAL A 70 -8.77 -6.70 -19.06
N LEU A 71 -8.66 -7.48 -17.98
CA LEU A 71 -7.49 -8.31 -17.70
C LEU A 71 -7.27 -9.35 -18.80
N GLU A 72 -8.31 -10.08 -19.19
CA GLU A 72 -8.25 -11.10 -20.24
C GLU A 72 -7.97 -10.50 -21.61
N GLY A 73 -8.62 -9.38 -21.95
CA GLY A 73 -8.42 -8.70 -23.22
C GLY A 73 -7.02 -8.14 -23.43
N ASN A 74 -6.30 -7.83 -22.34
CA ASN A 74 -4.94 -7.31 -22.40
C ASN A 74 -3.86 -8.33 -22.00
N ALA A 75 -4.22 -9.53 -21.54
CA ALA A 75 -3.29 -10.51 -21.00
C ALA A 75 -2.14 -10.83 -21.97
N VAL A 76 -2.45 -11.09 -23.24
CA VAL A 76 -1.44 -11.39 -24.27
C VAL A 76 -0.50 -10.21 -24.49
N LYS A 77 -1.05 -8.99 -24.57
CA LYS A 77 -0.28 -7.75 -24.74
C LYS A 77 0.67 -7.53 -23.57
N TRP A 78 0.21 -7.75 -22.35
CA TRP A 78 1.03 -7.61 -21.15
C TRP A 78 2.08 -8.70 -21.01
N MET A 79 1.80 -9.93 -21.46
CA MET A 79 2.84 -10.98 -21.50
C MET A 79 3.94 -10.65 -22.52
N GLN A 80 3.57 -10.09 -23.68
CA GLN A 80 4.53 -9.70 -24.71
C GLN A 80 5.31 -8.43 -24.33
N ASN A 81 4.65 -7.51 -23.62
CA ASN A 81 5.24 -6.28 -23.13
C ASN A 81 4.65 -5.92 -21.75
N PRO A 82 5.30 -6.33 -20.65
CA PRO A 82 4.82 -6.03 -19.30
C PRO A 82 4.69 -4.54 -19.01
N LEU A 83 5.49 -3.69 -19.68
CA LEU A 83 5.40 -2.23 -19.54
C LEU A 83 4.12 -1.66 -20.16
N ALA A 84 3.45 -2.40 -21.07
CA ALA A 84 2.18 -2.01 -21.65
C ALA A 84 1.03 -1.98 -20.63
N PHE A 85 1.19 -2.61 -19.46
CA PHE A 85 0.24 -2.48 -18.35
C PHE A 85 0.18 -1.04 -17.82
N TRP A 86 1.34 -0.36 -17.81
CA TRP A 86 1.49 1.02 -17.32
C TRP A 86 1.22 2.08 -18.38
N SER A 87 1.07 1.67 -19.64
CA SER A 87 0.93 2.58 -20.76
C SER A 87 -0.53 2.96 -20.94
N HIS A 88 -0.85 4.26 -20.87
CA HIS A 88 -2.20 4.72 -21.20
C HIS A 88 -2.55 4.36 -22.65
N PRO A 89 -3.74 3.79 -22.93
CA PRO A 89 -4.17 3.55 -24.31
C PRO A 89 -4.26 4.90 -25.04
N GLY A 90 -3.27 5.17 -25.89
CA GLY A 90 -3.16 6.43 -26.64
C GLY A 90 -1.81 7.15 -26.50
N GLN A 91 -0.98 6.80 -25.52
CA GLN A 91 0.37 7.36 -25.36
C GLN A 91 1.43 6.35 -25.80
N TYR A 92 1.53 6.13 -27.10
CA TYR A 92 2.74 5.53 -27.67
C TYR A 92 3.81 6.61 -27.73
N LEU A 93 4.64 6.71 -26.69
CA LEU A 93 5.85 7.52 -26.71
C LEU A 93 6.88 6.82 -27.61
N GLU A 94 7.01 7.28 -28.85
CA GLU A 94 7.99 6.81 -29.84
C GLU A 94 9.47 7.09 -29.42
N ASN A 95 9.72 7.68 -28.26
CA ASN A 95 11.05 8.02 -27.73
C ASN A 95 11.48 7.17 -26.52
N ALA A 96 11.06 5.90 -26.45
CA ALA A 96 11.26 5.04 -25.28
C ALA A 96 12.71 4.55 -25.04
N SER A 97 13.68 4.91 -25.87
CA SER A 97 15.04 4.33 -25.85
C SER A 97 16.02 4.94 -24.82
N SER A 98 15.63 5.97 -24.06
CA SER A 98 16.56 6.70 -23.16
C SER A 98 16.22 6.66 -21.68
N ILE A 99 15.02 6.24 -21.28
CA ILE A 99 14.57 6.40 -19.89
C ILE A 99 14.74 5.08 -19.13
N SER A 100 15.42 5.13 -17.98
CA SER A 100 15.59 3.94 -17.14
C SER A 100 14.25 3.44 -16.57
N PRO A 101 14.06 2.12 -16.37
CA PRO A 101 12.82 1.59 -15.82
C PRO A 101 12.42 2.17 -14.45
N PRO A 102 13.35 2.37 -13.48
CA PRO A 102 13.01 3.04 -12.23
C PRO A 102 12.45 4.45 -12.43
N ALA A 103 13.00 5.21 -13.37
CA ALA A 103 12.55 6.58 -13.65
C ALA A 103 11.10 6.63 -14.14
N ARG A 104 10.69 5.69 -15.00
CA ARG A 104 9.30 5.54 -15.45
C ARG A 104 8.32 5.19 -14.34
N LEU A 105 8.75 4.40 -13.36
CA LEU A 105 7.88 4.04 -12.23
C LEU A 105 7.67 5.22 -11.30
N VAL A 106 8.71 6.01 -11.06
CA VAL A 106 8.61 7.25 -10.28
C VAL A 106 7.72 8.26 -11.00
N GLU A 107 7.84 8.41 -12.32
CA GLU A 107 6.91 9.20 -13.13
C GLU A 107 5.46 8.74 -12.98
N ALA A 108 5.20 7.44 -13.15
CA ALA A 108 3.85 6.89 -13.03
C ALA A 108 3.27 7.13 -11.63
N TYR A 109 4.10 6.97 -10.60
CA TYR A 109 3.72 7.25 -9.20
C TYR A 109 3.37 8.73 -9.00
N ILE A 110 4.19 9.65 -9.52
CA ILE A 110 3.94 11.10 -9.42
C ILE A 110 2.71 11.48 -10.24
N SER A 111 2.53 10.93 -11.43
CA SER A 111 1.40 11.25 -12.30
C SER A 111 0.06 10.75 -11.73
N ALA A 112 0.09 9.73 -10.88
CA ALA A 112 -1.09 9.20 -10.19
C ALA A 112 -1.54 10.05 -8.98
N HIS A 113 -1.35 11.38 -9.00
CA HIS A 113 -1.68 12.30 -7.89
C HIS A 113 -3.19 12.51 -7.63
N CYS A 114 -4.09 11.74 -8.24
CA CYS A 114 -5.53 11.84 -7.99
C CYS A 114 -5.96 10.97 -6.80
N ASP A 115 -6.87 11.47 -5.96
CA ASP A 115 -7.40 10.74 -4.79
C ASP A 115 -8.37 9.59 -5.14
N ASP A 116 -8.44 9.22 -6.42
CA ASP A 116 -9.28 8.12 -6.88
C ASP A 116 -8.65 6.74 -6.63
N ALA A 117 -9.50 5.72 -6.68
CA ALA A 117 -9.10 4.35 -6.40
C ALA A 117 -8.08 3.79 -7.42
N SER A 118 -8.13 4.25 -8.67
CA SER A 118 -7.26 3.81 -9.75
C SER A 118 -5.85 4.35 -9.54
N SER A 119 -5.74 5.63 -9.19
CA SER A 119 -4.47 6.29 -8.86
C SER A 119 -3.74 5.63 -7.69
N ARG A 120 -4.43 5.31 -6.59
CA ARG A 120 -3.83 4.57 -5.47
C ARG A 120 -3.32 3.20 -5.90
N MET A 121 -4.06 2.49 -6.75
CA MET A 121 -3.61 1.19 -7.27
C MET A 121 -2.34 1.32 -8.10
N VAL A 122 -2.26 2.33 -8.98
CA VAL A 122 -1.04 2.63 -9.76
C VAL A 122 0.14 2.93 -8.84
N GLN A 123 -0.04 3.77 -7.82
CA GLN A 123 1.01 4.10 -6.85
C GLN A 123 1.56 2.86 -6.16
N ARG A 124 0.68 1.97 -5.67
CA ARG A 124 1.13 0.76 -4.98
C ARG A 124 1.90 -0.17 -5.87
N ILE A 125 1.40 -0.40 -7.08
CA ILE A 125 2.09 -1.30 -7.98
C ILE A 125 3.43 -0.67 -8.40
N ALA A 126 3.49 0.65 -8.62
CA ALA A 126 4.74 1.34 -8.85
C ALA A 126 5.74 1.12 -7.69
N CYS A 127 5.31 1.19 -6.43
CA CYS A 127 6.15 0.89 -5.27
C CYS A 127 6.63 -0.57 -5.25
N ILE A 128 5.73 -1.55 -5.47
CA ILE A 128 6.09 -2.98 -5.49
C ILE A 128 7.10 -3.25 -6.59
N VAL A 129 6.81 -2.80 -7.81
CA VAL A 129 7.65 -3.02 -8.99
C VAL A 129 9.00 -2.32 -8.83
N LEU A 130 9.04 -1.11 -8.24
CA LEU A 130 10.30 -0.42 -7.98
C LEU A 130 11.20 -1.24 -7.06
N VAL A 131 10.67 -1.83 -5.99
CA VAL A 131 11.44 -2.68 -5.08
C VAL A 131 11.92 -3.96 -5.78
N GLU A 132 11.08 -4.59 -6.61
CA GLU A 132 11.49 -5.78 -7.37
C GLU A 132 12.61 -5.47 -8.37
N ILE A 133 12.47 -4.39 -9.15
CA ILE A 133 13.51 -3.96 -10.09
C ILE A 133 14.79 -3.61 -9.35
N ARG A 134 14.69 -2.90 -8.22
CA ARG A 134 15.84 -2.56 -7.39
C ARG A 134 16.55 -3.82 -6.88
N ASP A 135 15.82 -4.81 -6.37
CA ASP A 135 16.40 -6.08 -5.93
C ASP A 135 17.09 -6.81 -7.11
N TRP A 136 16.48 -6.82 -8.31
CA TRP A 136 17.04 -7.43 -9.51
C TRP A 136 18.31 -6.73 -10.02
N MET A 137 18.39 -5.41 -9.86
CA MET A 137 19.55 -4.59 -10.24
C MET A 137 20.71 -4.64 -9.23
N GLY A 138 20.65 -5.50 -8.20
CA GLY A 138 21.69 -5.58 -7.18
C GLY A 138 21.60 -4.47 -6.12
N ARG A 139 20.40 -3.91 -5.91
CA ARG A 139 20.09 -2.87 -4.93
C ARG A 139 20.91 -1.58 -5.12
N PRO A 140 20.77 -0.90 -6.28
CA PRO A 140 21.37 0.41 -6.48
C PRO A 140 21.03 1.38 -5.35
N ALA A 141 21.92 2.35 -5.14
CA ALA A 141 21.71 3.39 -4.14
C ALA A 141 20.49 4.24 -4.53
N ILE A 142 19.86 4.85 -3.52
CA ILE A 142 18.72 5.75 -3.75
C ILE A 142 19.15 6.92 -4.63
N ASP A 143 20.38 7.39 -4.49
CA ASP A 143 20.95 8.47 -5.29
C ASP A 143 21.03 8.07 -6.77
N ASP A 144 21.48 6.85 -7.10
CA ASP A 144 21.53 6.36 -8.49
C ASP A 144 20.13 6.33 -9.16
N ILE A 145 19.10 5.98 -8.39
CA ILE A 145 17.70 5.96 -8.85
C ILE A 145 17.20 7.40 -9.04
N THR A 146 17.52 8.30 -8.10
CA THR A 146 17.13 9.72 -8.15
C THR A 146 17.77 10.41 -9.34
N ASP A 147 19.06 10.19 -9.57
CA ASP A 147 19.81 10.71 -10.71
C ASP A 147 19.19 10.25 -12.03
N SER A 148 18.81 8.97 -12.11
CA SER A 148 18.15 8.43 -13.29
C SER A 148 16.80 9.11 -13.60
N VAL A 149 16.03 9.46 -12.56
CA VAL A 149 14.76 10.20 -12.71
C VAL A 149 15.05 11.63 -13.19
N HIS A 150 16.07 12.27 -12.61
CA HIS A 150 16.43 13.64 -12.92
C HIS A 150 16.97 13.79 -14.36
N VAL A 151 17.88 12.91 -14.78
CA VAL A 151 18.45 12.87 -16.13
C VAL A 151 17.37 12.72 -17.19
N ALA A 152 16.34 11.92 -16.91
CA ALA A 152 15.25 11.71 -17.83
C ALA A 152 14.26 12.90 -17.93
N GLN A 153 14.44 13.96 -17.11
CA GLN A 153 13.65 15.21 -17.09
C GLN A 153 12.14 14.97 -17.06
N ILE A 154 11.73 13.87 -16.43
CA ILE A 154 10.38 13.34 -16.61
C ILE A 154 9.33 14.17 -15.85
N VAL A 155 9.78 14.88 -14.81
CA VAL A 155 8.92 15.59 -13.88
C VAL A 155 9.57 16.92 -13.52
N ASN A 156 8.80 18.00 -13.56
CA ASN A 156 9.22 19.32 -13.10
C ASN A 156 9.14 19.41 -11.57
N VAL A 157 9.80 18.47 -10.88
CA VAL A 157 9.82 18.32 -9.43
C VAL A 157 11.25 18.58 -8.94
N PRO A 158 11.44 19.37 -7.87
CA PRO A 158 12.77 19.59 -7.30
C PRO A 158 13.46 18.28 -6.93
N GLU A 159 14.77 18.17 -7.17
CA GLU A 159 15.55 16.95 -6.93
C GLU A 159 15.42 16.45 -5.48
N VAL A 160 15.40 17.37 -4.51
CA VAL A 160 15.20 17.08 -3.08
C VAL A 160 13.87 16.35 -2.84
N ASP A 161 12.82 16.72 -3.57
CA ASP A 161 11.51 16.08 -3.48
C ASP A 161 11.49 14.73 -4.20
N ILE A 162 12.19 14.58 -5.33
CA ILE A 162 12.33 13.29 -6.03
C ILE A 162 12.98 12.26 -5.11
N LYS A 163 14.10 12.61 -4.45
CA LYS A 163 14.78 11.72 -3.50
C LYS A 163 13.83 11.26 -2.40
N LYS A 164 13.07 12.19 -1.82
CA LYS A 164 12.07 11.88 -0.80
C LYS A 164 10.96 10.96 -1.32
N ILE A 165 10.50 11.16 -2.55
CA ILE A 165 9.52 10.30 -3.21
C ILE A 165 10.08 8.89 -3.40
N VAL A 166 11.30 8.75 -3.92
CA VAL A 166 11.96 7.44 -4.11
C VAL A 166 12.11 6.68 -2.78
N VAL A 167 12.54 7.37 -1.72
CA VAL A 167 12.61 6.80 -0.36
C VAL A 167 11.24 6.26 0.07
N ASN A 168 10.19 7.09 -0.04
CA ASN A 168 8.84 6.68 0.34
C ASN A 168 8.37 5.49 -0.50
N MET A 169 8.58 5.49 -1.81
CA MET A 169 8.18 4.39 -2.69
C MET A 169 8.85 3.07 -2.30
N ILE A 170 10.14 3.10 -1.95
CA ILE A 170 10.89 1.92 -1.50
C ILE A 170 10.35 1.43 -0.16
N ASP A 171 10.14 2.33 0.80
CA ASP A 171 9.59 1.98 2.12
C ASP A 171 8.20 1.34 2.00
N TRP A 172 7.31 1.94 1.20
CA TRP A 172 5.98 1.39 0.92
C TRP A 172 6.06 0.07 0.16
N GLY A 173 6.91 -0.03 -0.85
CA GLY A 173 7.10 -1.26 -1.61
C GLY A 173 7.55 -2.43 -0.73
N HIS A 174 8.46 -2.20 0.22
CA HIS A 174 8.86 -3.20 1.19
C HIS A 174 7.71 -3.60 2.13
N ARG A 175 6.90 -2.64 2.60
CA ARG A 175 5.69 -2.93 3.38
C ARG A 175 4.71 -3.79 2.60
N TYR A 176 4.47 -3.48 1.32
CA TYR A 176 3.61 -4.27 0.44
C TYR A 176 4.15 -5.68 0.21
N LYS A 177 5.44 -5.85 -0.09
CA LYS A 177 6.06 -7.18 -0.23
C LYS A 177 5.95 -8.02 1.05
N ASN A 178 6.09 -7.40 2.23
CA ASN A 178 5.88 -8.11 3.49
C ASN A 178 4.42 -8.54 3.67
N LEU A 179 3.46 -7.68 3.34
CA LEU A 179 2.05 -8.03 3.37
C LEU A 179 1.72 -9.20 2.42
N GLU A 180 2.26 -9.19 1.20
CA GLU A 180 2.14 -10.29 0.23
C GLU A 180 2.70 -11.61 0.77
N LYS A 181 3.81 -11.55 1.51
CA LYS A 181 4.44 -12.72 2.14
C LYS A 181 3.57 -13.27 3.28
N ASP A 182 3.02 -12.39 4.10
CA ASP A 182 2.32 -12.79 5.33
C ASP A 182 0.86 -13.21 5.06
N LEU A 183 0.22 -12.64 4.03
CA LEU A 183 -1.23 -12.78 3.80
C LEU A 183 -1.58 -13.43 2.46
N GLY A 184 -0.59 -13.65 1.60
CA GLY A 184 -0.76 -14.32 0.31
C GLY A 184 -0.61 -13.37 -0.88
N ARG A 185 -0.32 -13.99 -2.04
CA ARG A 185 -0.07 -13.27 -3.29
C ARG A 185 -1.32 -12.53 -3.79
N GLY A 186 -1.13 -11.30 -4.27
CA GLY A 186 -2.16 -10.40 -4.78
C GLY A 186 -2.86 -9.57 -3.72
N ILE A 187 -2.53 -9.73 -2.42
CA ILE A 187 -3.26 -9.07 -1.33
C ILE A 187 -3.19 -7.54 -1.40
N CYS A 188 -2.08 -6.97 -1.86
CA CYS A 188 -1.91 -5.52 -1.99
C CYS A 188 -2.77 -4.93 -3.11
N LEU A 189 -3.16 -5.75 -4.08
CA LEU A 189 -4.05 -5.40 -5.18
C LEU A 189 -5.51 -5.62 -4.78
N SER A 190 -5.81 -6.77 -4.17
CA SER A 190 -7.17 -7.15 -3.76
C SER A 190 -7.74 -6.25 -2.67
N LEU A 191 -6.90 -5.73 -1.77
CA LEU A 191 -7.36 -4.83 -0.71
C LEU A 191 -7.65 -3.41 -1.19
N GLY A 192 -7.34 -3.06 -2.46
CA GLY A 192 -7.79 -1.81 -3.08
C GLY A 192 -7.67 -0.59 -2.15
N ILE A 193 -8.72 0.19 -1.96
CA ILE A 193 -8.65 1.39 -1.12
C ILE A 193 -8.58 1.14 0.40
N ASP A 194 -8.71 -0.11 0.87
CA ASP A 194 -8.80 -0.45 2.29
C ASP A 194 -7.45 -0.58 3.01
N LEU A 195 -6.34 -0.59 2.26
CA LEU A 195 -4.98 -0.51 2.82
C LEU A 195 -4.63 0.95 3.10
N SER A 196 -4.58 1.31 4.39
CA SER A 196 -4.14 2.64 4.82
C SER A 196 -2.64 2.82 4.61
N GLU A 197 -2.27 3.90 3.93
CA GLU A 197 -0.88 4.33 3.70
C GLU A 197 -0.47 5.44 4.68
N SER A 198 -1.17 5.53 5.82
CA SER A 198 -0.97 6.49 6.90
C SER A 198 -0.23 5.90 8.09
#